data_AF-A0A2R6AYX6-F1
#
_entry.id   AF-A0A2R6AYX6-F1
#
_cell.length_a   1.000
_cell.length_b   1.000
_cell.length_c   1.000
_cell.angle_alpha   90.00
_cell.angle_beta   90.00
_cell.angle_gamma   90.00
#
_symmetry.space_group_name_H-M   'P 1'
#
loop_
_entity.id
_entity.type
_entity.pdbx_description
1 polymer ?
#
loop_
_entity_poly.entity_id
_entity_poly.type
_entity_poly.pdbx_seq_one_letter_code
_entity_poly.pdbx_strand_id
1 'polypeptide(L)'
;MEQQSTETLGMQPLLDKTLKWLETQLSLNPEKLLFEDHIYALQALKLGSRDIGAHSRGLIERVKQDLTLKIGVLVDLPRKDPEAFLDLYGFSLECDPEFAKELRTTVVEDIRKLQLQDGSIIGEHVELAYIFYALNNKDPMAQLALKHTAKLFEQKVLRNLDAYTPAQLYPYVKSLVQAELIGEQACNSVINNLFIRQGEDGGWGGLLDTLYAVRLLTMINTLVAGERIKKGLRYAQSKLKEDGSLGDLKHTAIYAISHYEYMAAGSVDQSFESNGILINTSTYNLKQLLIAAIRRAQTNFLSVNIRSTQLVEALLSALETTPQLEATLVYTEKLESIPSSLKQPNQKLKLRLAHSALEPLMVIDKRLIIFAPLDDEALSSPKCFAVKILDPNLAEKIVELLNKQTEQT
;
A
#
# COMPACT_ATOMS: atom_id res chain seq x y z
N MET A 1 -23.75 -9.25 -16.70
CA MET A 1 -23.84 -7.81 -16.39
C MET A 1 -23.37 -7.65 -14.95
N GLU A 2 -22.10 -7.34 -14.80
CA GLU A 2 -21.40 -7.26 -13.52
C GLU A 2 -21.83 -6.00 -12.79
N GLN A 3 -22.32 -6.17 -11.56
CA GLN A 3 -22.48 -5.07 -10.61
C GLN A 3 -21.08 -4.62 -10.19
N GLN A 4 -20.57 -3.56 -10.82
CA GLN A 4 -19.48 -2.78 -10.26
C GLN A 4 -19.90 -2.34 -8.85
N SER A 5 -19.05 -2.61 -7.87
CA SER A 5 -19.36 -2.35 -6.47
C SER A 5 -19.69 -0.87 -6.27
N THR A 6 -20.75 -0.65 -5.50
CA THR A 6 -21.37 0.66 -5.24
C THR A 6 -20.44 1.65 -4.53
N GLU A 7 -19.31 1.22 -3.97
CA GLU A 7 -18.29 2.11 -3.41
C GLU A 7 -17.45 2.84 -4.48
N THR A 8 -17.16 2.18 -5.61
CA THR A 8 -16.39 2.79 -6.71
C THR A 8 -17.13 3.94 -7.39
N LEU A 9 -18.46 3.84 -7.49
CA LEU A 9 -19.33 4.85 -8.11
C LEU A 9 -19.40 6.18 -7.33
N GLY A 10 -19.11 6.17 -6.02
CA GLY A 10 -19.11 7.39 -5.20
C GLY A 10 -17.83 8.22 -5.30
N MET A 11 -16.69 7.59 -5.61
CA MET A 11 -15.38 8.26 -5.61
C MET A 11 -14.99 8.82 -6.98
N GLN A 12 -15.43 8.17 -8.06
CA GLN A 12 -15.04 8.54 -9.42
C GLN A 12 -15.51 9.96 -9.85
N PRO A 13 -16.74 10.41 -9.52
CA PRO A 13 -17.18 11.77 -9.83
C PRO A 13 -16.40 12.86 -9.10
N LEU A 14 -15.87 12.56 -7.91
CA LEU A 14 -15.05 13.51 -7.15
C LEU A 14 -13.65 13.61 -7.72
N LEU A 15 -13.07 12.47 -8.13
CA LEU A 15 -11.77 12.44 -8.80
C LEU A 15 -11.81 13.23 -10.12
N ASP A 16 -12.89 13.14 -10.90
CA ASP A 16 -13.06 13.95 -12.11
C ASP A 16 -13.12 15.46 -11.83
N LYS A 17 -13.78 15.88 -10.73
CA LYS A 17 -13.75 17.28 -10.29
C LYS A 17 -12.33 17.71 -9.92
N THR A 18 -11.60 16.85 -9.20
CA THR A 18 -10.20 17.09 -8.83
C THR A 18 -9.33 17.30 -10.07
N LEU A 19 -9.42 16.43 -11.09
CA LEU A 19 -8.65 16.60 -12.33
C LEU A 19 -9.01 17.90 -13.05
N LYS A 20 -10.31 18.20 -13.18
CA LYS A 20 -10.76 19.44 -13.82
C LYS A 20 -10.23 20.68 -13.08
N TRP A 21 -10.17 20.62 -11.76
CA TRP A 21 -9.58 21.67 -10.95
C TRP A 21 -8.07 21.82 -11.25
N LEU A 22 -7.32 20.71 -11.30
CA LEU A 22 -5.90 20.72 -11.68
C LEU A 22 -5.69 21.33 -13.08
N GLU A 23 -6.46 20.90 -14.08
CA GLU A 23 -6.44 21.47 -15.46
C GLU A 23 -6.64 22.99 -15.43
N THR A 24 -7.59 23.46 -14.62
CA THR A 24 -7.90 24.89 -14.47
C THR A 24 -6.73 25.65 -13.86
N GLN A 25 -6.09 25.12 -12.81
CA GLN A 25 -4.93 25.75 -12.18
C GLN A 25 -3.74 25.86 -13.14
N LEU A 26 -3.47 24.80 -13.92
CA LEU A 26 -2.40 24.81 -14.92
C LEU A 26 -2.63 25.80 -16.06
N SER A 27 -3.90 26.10 -16.37
CA SER A 27 -4.28 27.02 -17.44
C SER A 27 -4.25 28.49 -17.01
N LEU A 28 -4.49 28.81 -15.73
CA LEU A 28 -4.69 30.19 -15.28
C LEU A 28 -3.38 30.98 -15.12
N ASN A 29 -2.31 30.40 -14.58
CA ASN A 29 -0.99 31.06 -14.42
C ASN A 29 0.14 30.04 -14.14
N PRO A 30 0.59 29.26 -15.13
CA PRO A 30 1.58 28.20 -14.95
C PRO A 30 2.95 28.70 -14.43
N GLU A 31 3.29 29.97 -14.67
CA GLU A 31 4.57 30.56 -14.25
C GLU A 31 4.63 30.89 -12.76
N LYS A 32 3.48 31.10 -12.11
CA LYS A 32 3.38 31.44 -10.68
C LYS A 32 3.29 30.22 -9.77
N LEU A 33 3.08 29.03 -10.35
CA LEU A 33 3.06 27.79 -9.60
C LEU A 33 4.48 27.41 -9.17
N LEU A 34 4.60 26.83 -7.98
CA LEU A 34 5.80 26.13 -7.58
C LEU A 34 6.07 25.03 -8.62
N PHE A 35 7.34 24.88 -8.99
CA PHE A 35 7.73 24.06 -10.12
C PHE A 35 7.41 22.58 -9.89
N GLU A 36 7.65 22.11 -8.67
CA GLU A 36 7.37 20.75 -8.21
C GLU A 36 5.86 20.45 -8.23
N ASP A 37 5.04 21.40 -7.78
CA ASP A 37 3.59 21.24 -7.76
C ASP A 37 3.00 21.12 -9.16
N HIS A 38 3.58 21.84 -10.14
CA HIS A 38 3.22 21.72 -11.55
C HIS A 38 3.52 20.31 -12.06
N ILE A 39 4.69 19.73 -11.73
CA ILE A 39 5.05 18.36 -12.11
C ILE A 39 4.03 17.36 -11.55
N TYR A 40 3.70 17.46 -10.26
CA TYR A 40 2.72 16.57 -9.64
C TYR A 40 1.33 16.70 -10.27
N ALA A 41 0.89 17.92 -10.57
CA ALA A 41 -0.38 18.13 -11.25
C ALA A 41 -0.41 17.47 -12.64
N LEU A 42 0.66 17.59 -13.43
CA LEU A 42 0.77 16.91 -14.73
C LEU A 42 0.76 15.39 -14.57
N GLN A 43 1.44 14.87 -13.55
CA GLN A 43 1.48 13.43 -13.30
C GLN A 43 0.09 12.89 -12.93
N ALA A 44 -0.64 13.61 -12.07
CA ALA A 44 -2.03 13.28 -11.73
C ALA A 44 -2.93 13.28 -12.97
N LEU A 45 -2.83 14.30 -13.82
CA LEU A 45 -3.58 14.41 -15.07
C LEU A 45 -3.24 13.28 -16.06
N LYS A 46 -1.96 12.94 -16.18
CA LYS A 46 -1.49 11.83 -17.02
C LYS A 46 -2.07 10.49 -16.56
N LEU A 47 -2.02 10.19 -15.27
CA LEU A 47 -2.64 8.98 -14.71
C LEU A 47 -4.16 8.95 -14.93
N GLY A 48 -4.79 10.12 -14.86
CA GLY A 48 -6.20 10.31 -15.23
C GLY A 48 -6.49 10.32 -16.74
N SER A 49 -5.53 9.95 -17.58
CA SER A 49 -5.66 9.90 -19.05
C SER A 49 -6.09 11.23 -19.67
N ARG A 50 -5.72 12.36 -19.06
CA ARG A 50 -5.92 13.71 -19.61
C ARG A 50 -4.77 14.06 -20.56
N ASP A 51 -5.06 14.86 -21.57
CA ASP A 51 -4.02 15.36 -22.47
C ASP A 51 -3.18 16.42 -21.74
N ILE A 52 -1.90 16.10 -21.54
CA ILE A 52 -0.93 16.99 -20.91
C ILE A 52 0.11 17.55 -21.88
N GLY A 53 0.07 17.19 -23.17
CA GLY A 53 1.20 17.37 -24.09
C GLY A 53 1.62 18.82 -24.30
N ALA A 54 0.67 19.76 -24.30
CA ALA A 54 0.99 21.20 -24.40
C ALA A 54 1.63 21.71 -23.10
N HIS A 55 1.11 21.32 -21.94
CA HIS A 55 1.61 21.75 -20.65
C HIS A 55 2.99 21.15 -20.33
N SER A 56 3.22 19.87 -20.63
CA SER A 56 4.52 19.22 -20.43
C SER A 56 5.61 19.86 -21.30
N ARG A 57 5.33 20.14 -22.58
CA ARG A 57 6.26 20.88 -23.46
C ARG A 57 6.56 22.28 -22.92
N GLY A 58 5.53 23.01 -22.48
CA GLY A 58 5.71 24.34 -21.89
C GLY A 58 6.59 24.31 -20.63
N LEU A 59 6.39 23.31 -19.77
CA LEU A 59 7.21 23.10 -18.57
C LEU A 59 8.68 22.86 -18.93
N ILE A 60 8.95 21.97 -19.89
CA ILE A 60 10.32 21.65 -20.34
C ILE A 60 11.00 22.87 -20.96
N GLU A 61 10.29 23.61 -21.82
CA GLU A 61 10.83 24.84 -22.42
C GLU A 61 11.16 25.90 -21.38
N ARG A 62 10.33 26.05 -20.33
CA ARG A 62 10.62 26.93 -19.20
C ARG A 62 11.94 26.56 -18.51
N VAL A 63 12.18 25.26 -18.26
CA VAL A 63 13.45 24.79 -17.67
C VAL A 63 14.64 25.09 -18.58
N LYS A 64 14.48 24.92 -19.90
CA LYS A 64 15.56 25.18 -20.87
C LYS A 64 15.91 26.67 -20.97
N GLN A 65 14.92 27.55 -20.82
CA GLN A 65 15.07 28.99 -20.99
C GLN A 65 15.55 29.70 -19.71
N ASP A 66 15.19 29.20 -18.52
CA ASP A 66 15.60 29.76 -17.24
C ASP A 66 16.78 28.97 -16.65
N LEU A 67 17.97 29.58 -16.68
CA LEU A 67 19.20 28.97 -16.15
C LEU A 67 19.12 28.68 -14.64
N THR A 68 18.45 29.53 -13.86
CA THR A 68 18.30 29.34 -12.41
C THR A 68 17.44 28.12 -12.14
N LEU A 69 16.33 28.02 -12.87
CA LEU A 69 15.45 26.86 -12.80
C LEU A 69 16.15 25.58 -13.26
N LYS A 70 16.93 25.64 -14.36
CA LYS A 70 17.72 24.51 -14.85
C LYS A 70 18.70 23.98 -13.81
N ILE A 71 19.42 24.88 -13.12
CA ILE A 71 20.33 24.50 -12.02
C ILE A 71 19.54 23.86 -10.88
N GLY A 72 18.40 24.45 -10.49
CA GLY A 72 17.52 23.89 -9.46
C GLY A 72 17.05 22.47 -9.81
N VAL A 73 16.66 22.22 -11.06
CA VAL A 73 16.24 20.90 -11.55
C VAL A 73 17.38 19.88 -11.55
N LEU A 74 18.60 20.30 -11.88
CA LEU A 74 19.76 19.39 -12.00
C LEU A 74 20.43 19.07 -10.66
N VAL A 75 20.37 20.00 -9.70
CA VAL A 75 21.14 19.90 -8.44
C VAL A 75 20.24 19.68 -7.23
N ASP A 76 19.20 20.50 -7.08
CA ASP A 76 18.38 20.54 -5.88
C ASP A 76 17.23 19.54 -5.93
N LEU A 77 16.50 19.50 -7.04
CA LEU A 77 15.30 18.68 -7.20
C LEU A 77 15.57 17.17 -6.95
N PRO A 78 16.67 16.58 -7.46
CA PRO A 78 16.98 15.16 -7.20
C PRO A 78 17.12 14.81 -5.72
N ARG A 79 17.47 15.79 -4.87
CA ARG A 79 17.67 15.61 -3.43
C ARG A 79 16.42 15.98 -2.63
N LYS A 80 15.72 17.04 -3.06
CA LYS A 80 14.54 17.57 -2.36
C LYS A 80 13.27 16.75 -2.65
N ASP A 81 13.09 16.36 -3.91
CA ASP A 81 11.89 15.67 -4.38
C ASP A 81 12.24 14.74 -5.56
N PRO A 82 12.77 13.53 -5.28
CA PRO A 82 13.23 12.62 -6.33
C PRO A 82 12.10 12.12 -7.23
N GLU A 83 10.87 12.10 -6.73
CA GLU A 83 9.70 11.71 -7.52
C GLU A 83 9.37 12.77 -8.56
N ALA A 84 9.30 14.04 -8.17
CA ALA A 84 9.12 15.13 -9.12
C ALA A 84 10.23 15.15 -10.19
N PHE A 85 11.49 14.88 -9.81
CA PHE A 85 12.57 14.75 -10.79
C PHE A 85 12.31 13.62 -11.80
N LEU A 86 11.93 12.43 -11.33
CA LEU A 86 11.69 11.27 -12.20
C LEU A 86 10.46 11.47 -13.11
N ASP A 87 9.41 12.14 -12.62
CA ASP A 87 8.24 12.50 -13.41
C ASP A 87 8.61 13.51 -14.51
N LEU A 88 9.41 14.54 -14.18
CA LEU A 88 9.94 15.49 -15.17
C LEU A 88 10.80 14.79 -16.23
N TYR A 89 11.66 13.86 -15.81
CA TYR A 89 12.44 13.03 -16.75
C TYR A 89 11.52 12.20 -17.66
N GLY A 90 10.45 11.61 -17.10
CA GLY A 90 9.43 10.89 -17.86
C GLY A 90 8.73 11.77 -18.90
N PHE A 91 8.30 12.98 -18.52
CA PHE A 91 7.73 13.94 -19.48
C PHE A 91 8.72 14.35 -20.56
N SER A 92 10.00 14.51 -20.19
CA SER A 92 11.06 14.85 -21.11
C SER A 92 11.31 13.74 -22.13
N LEU A 93 11.28 12.47 -21.72
CA LEU A 93 11.41 11.34 -22.65
C LEU A 93 10.34 11.35 -23.75
N GLU A 94 9.13 11.80 -23.41
CA GLU A 94 7.99 11.84 -24.34
C GLU A 94 8.02 13.07 -25.26
N CYS A 95 8.54 14.20 -24.76
CA CYS A 95 8.40 15.49 -25.44
C CYS A 95 9.71 16.07 -26.00
N ASP A 96 10.86 15.78 -25.37
CA ASP A 96 12.20 16.24 -25.75
C ASP A 96 13.28 15.23 -25.30
N PRO A 97 13.53 14.16 -26.09
CA PRO A 97 14.46 13.09 -25.71
C PRO A 97 15.91 13.55 -25.50
N GLU A 98 16.35 14.62 -26.19
CA GLU A 98 17.70 15.16 -26.01
C GLU A 98 17.83 15.85 -24.65
N PHE A 99 16.80 16.60 -24.23
CA PHE A 99 16.78 17.16 -22.88
C PHE A 99 16.69 16.06 -21.81
N ALA A 100 15.90 15.01 -22.03
CA ALA A 100 15.87 13.86 -21.11
C ALA A 100 17.25 13.21 -20.95
N LYS A 101 17.99 13.06 -22.05
CA LYS A 101 19.36 12.55 -22.04
C LYS A 101 20.31 13.46 -21.26
N GLU A 102 20.18 14.79 -21.41
CA GLU A 102 20.93 15.76 -20.61
C GLU A 102 20.65 15.57 -19.11
N LEU A 103 19.37 15.58 -18.70
CA LEU A 103 18.95 15.37 -17.31
C LEU A 103 19.56 14.10 -16.72
N ARG A 104 19.41 12.98 -17.42
CA ARG A 104 19.94 11.68 -16.98
C ARG A 104 21.45 11.70 -16.84
N THR A 105 22.18 12.14 -17.87
CA THR A 105 23.64 12.10 -17.87
C THR A 105 24.21 12.96 -16.75
N THR A 106 23.76 14.20 -16.61
CA THR A 106 24.27 15.12 -15.58
C THR A 106 24.05 14.58 -14.17
N VAL A 107 22.82 14.15 -13.86
CA VAL A 107 22.50 13.65 -12.51
C VAL A 107 23.22 12.34 -12.20
N VAL A 108 23.29 11.40 -13.17
CA VAL A 108 23.99 10.13 -12.98
C VAL A 108 25.50 10.33 -12.79
N GLU A 109 26.13 11.22 -13.56
CA GLU A 109 27.55 11.52 -13.42
C GLU A 109 27.87 12.16 -12.07
N ASP A 110 27.02 13.06 -11.58
CA ASP A 110 27.21 13.68 -10.28
C ASP A 110 27.01 12.68 -9.14
N ILE A 111 26.02 11.79 -9.22
CA ILE A 111 25.86 10.70 -8.25
C ILE A 111 27.09 9.80 -8.23
N ARG A 112 27.63 9.42 -9.40
CA ARG A 112 28.85 8.60 -9.49
C ARG A 112 30.07 9.26 -8.86
N LYS A 113 30.25 10.57 -9.01
CA LYS A 113 31.34 11.31 -8.36
C LYS A 113 31.21 11.33 -6.84
N LEU A 114 29.98 11.30 -6.33
CA LEU A 114 29.66 11.34 -4.90
C LEU A 114 29.60 9.95 -4.25
N GLN A 115 29.60 8.87 -5.04
CA GLN A 115 29.48 7.52 -4.53
C GLN A 115 30.83 6.98 -4.03
N LEU A 116 30.81 6.42 -2.81
CA LEU A 116 31.94 5.72 -2.21
C LEU A 116 31.98 4.24 -2.61
N GLN A 117 33.12 3.59 -2.35
CA GLN A 117 33.36 2.20 -2.74
C GLN A 117 32.41 1.18 -2.09
N ASP A 118 31.80 1.53 -0.95
CA ASP A 118 30.82 0.68 -0.26
C ASP A 118 29.38 0.88 -0.76
N GLY A 119 29.19 1.77 -1.73
CA GLY A 119 27.89 2.12 -2.30
C GLY A 119 27.21 3.32 -1.66
N SER A 120 27.69 3.79 -0.51
CA SER A 120 27.15 5.01 0.11
C SER A 120 27.38 6.22 -0.79
N ILE A 121 26.49 7.21 -0.72
CA ILE A 121 26.60 8.45 -1.49
C ILE A 121 26.83 9.58 -0.49
N ILE A 122 27.89 10.37 -0.68
CA ILE A 122 28.22 11.50 0.19
C ILE A 122 26.99 12.42 0.30
N GLY A 123 26.56 12.68 1.54
CA GLY A 123 25.30 13.38 1.85
C GLY A 123 24.14 12.46 2.28
N GLU A 124 24.32 11.13 2.28
CA GLU A 124 23.37 10.09 2.76
C GLU A 124 21.89 10.34 2.42
N HIS A 125 21.55 10.39 1.13
CA HIS A 125 20.21 10.81 0.73
C HIS A 125 19.14 9.72 0.60
N VAL A 126 19.41 8.45 0.30
CA VAL A 126 18.38 7.50 -0.24
C VAL A 126 17.69 7.97 -1.53
N GLU A 127 17.26 9.23 -1.63
CA GLU A 127 16.70 9.88 -2.81
C GLU A 127 17.62 9.74 -4.03
N LEU A 128 18.93 9.99 -3.85
CA LEU A 128 19.92 9.85 -4.92
C LEU A 128 20.16 8.38 -5.32
N ALA A 129 20.12 7.45 -4.37
CA ALA A 129 20.23 6.02 -4.68
C ALA A 129 19.00 5.53 -5.45
N TYR A 130 17.81 6.04 -5.08
CA TYR A 130 16.56 5.79 -5.79
C TYR A 130 16.63 6.29 -7.23
N ILE A 131 17.01 7.56 -7.46
CA ILE A 131 17.15 8.13 -8.80
C ILE A 131 18.19 7.35 -9.62
N PHE A 132 19.35 7.05 -9.04
CA PHE A 132 20.41 6.35 -9.77
C PHE A 132 19.94 5.00 -10.28
N TYR A 133 19.22 4.25 -9.45
CA TYR A 133 18.64 2.98 -9.86
C TYR A 133 17.53 3.14 -10.90
N ALA A 134 16.60 4.08 -10.68
CA ALA A 134 15.49 4.33 -11.62
C ALA A 134 16.00 4.71 -13.03
N LEU A 135 17.09 5.46 -13.12
CA LEU A 135 17.68 5.89 -14.39
C LEU A 135 18.71 4.90 -14.98
N ASN A 136 19.26 3.99 -14.17
CA ASN A 136 20.40 3.16 -14.58
C ASN A 136 20.50 1.80 -13.86
N ASN A 137 19.38 1.07 -13.70
CA ASN A 137 19.32 -0.19 -12.93
C ASN A 137 20.30 -1.31 -13.35
N LYS A 138 20.81 -1.28 -14.60
CA LYS A 138 21.82 -2.24 -15.09
C LYS A 138 23.24 -1.91 -14.66
N ASP A 139 23.47 -0.71 -14.12
CA ASP A 139 24.78 -0.26 -13.65
C ASP A 139 25.13 -0.93 -12.31
N PRO A 140 26.27 -1.63 -12.20
CA PRO A 140 26.72 -2.20 -10.94
C PRO A 140 26.82 -1.18 -9.80
N MET A 141 27.15 0.07 -10.11
CA MET A 141 27.24 1.16 -9.14
C MET A 141 25.86 1.54 -8.59
N ALA A 142 24.83 1.58 -9.45
CA ALA A 142 23.46 1.84 -9.01
C ALA A 142 22.92 0.71 -8.12
N GLN A 143 23.22 -0.55 -8.48
CA GLN A 143 22.87 -1.71 -7.66
C GLN A 143 23.58 -1.69 -6.31
N LEU A 144 24.85 -1.27 -6.27
CA LEU A 144 25.62 -1.15 -5.04
C LEU A 144 25.04 -0.07 -4.11
N ALA A 145 24.61 1.07 -4.67
CA ALA A 145 23.93 2.12 -3.90
C ALA A 145 22.63 1.64 -3.23
N LEU A 146 21.83 0.84 -3.95
CA LEU A 146 20.62 0.26 -3.37
C LEU A 146 20.90 -0.82 -2.34
N LYS A 147 21.94 -1.66 -2.53
CA LYS A 147 22.35 -2.62 -1.50
C LYS A 147 22.77 -1.92 -0.21
N HIS A 148 23.51 -0.81 -0.31
CA HIS A 148 23.83 0.02 0.84
C HIS A 148 22.55 0.60 1.49
N THR A 149 21.63 1.11 0.69
CA THR A 149 20.32 1.63 1.15
C THR A 149 19.50 0.55 1.88
N ALA A 150 19.45 -0.68 1.36
CA ALA A 150 18.77 -1.81 1.98
C ALA A 150 19.36 -2.11 3.36
N LYS A 151 20.69 -2.18 3.47
CA LYS A 151 21.39 -2.37 4.74
C LYS A 151 21.09 -1.25 5.73
N LEU A 152 21.10 0.01 5.28
CA LEU A 152 20.76 1.17 6.10
C LEU A 152 19.32 1.10 6.61
N PHE A 153 18.39 0.75 5.72
CA PHE A 153 16.98 0.58 6.04
C PHE A 153 16.79 -0.49 7.13
N GLU A 154 17.41 -1.67 7.00
CA GLU A 154 17.30 -2.74 7.99
C GLU A 154 17.95 -2.39 9.33
N GLN A 155 19.13 -1.76 9.31
CA GLN A 155 19.92 -1.54 10.52
C GLN A 155 19.49 -0.30 11.32
N LYS A 156 18.97 0.73 10.64
CA LYS A 156 18.57 2.00 11.28
C LYS A 156 17.07 2.25 11.22
N VAL A 157 16.47 2.15 10.04
CA VAL A 157 15.07 2.58 9.82
C VAL A 157 14.07 1.58 10.42
N LEU A 158 14.19 0.29 10.08
CA LEU A 158 13.28 -0.77 10.56
C LEU A 158 13.28 -0.91 12.08
N ARG A 159 14.41 -0.62 12.74
CA ARG A 159 14.54 -0.70 14.21
C ARG A 159 13.87 0.46 14.94
N ASN A 160 13.49 1.52 14.21
CA ASN A 160 12.94 2.73 14.79
C ASN A 160 11.86 3.35 13.88
N LEU A 161 10.95 2.52 13.36
CA LEU A 161 9.92 2.95 12.40
C LEU A 161 9.05 4.11 12.92
N ASP A 162 8.81 4.17 14.23
CA ASP A 162 8.02 5.23 14.87
C ASP A 162 8.63 6.63 14.71
N ALA A 163 9.95 6.73 14.51
CA ALA A 163 10.64 8.00 14.32
C ALA A 163 10.50 8.58 12.90
N TYR A 164 9.93 7.83 11.95
CA TYR A 164 9.80 8.24 10.56
C TYR A 164 8.34 8.50 10.20
N THR A 165 8.08 9.58 9.47
CA THR A 165 6.77 9.80 8.86
C THR A 165 6.59 8.93 7.62
N PRO A 166 5.35 8.66 7.19
CA PRO A 166 5.10 7.95 5.93
C PRO A 166 5.80 8.59 4.73
N ALA A 167 5.85 9.93 4.65
CA ALA A 167 6.55 10.64 3.59
C ALA A 167 8.07 10.34 3.59
N GLN A 168 8.70 10.26 4.77
CA GLN A 168 10.12 9.93 4.91
C GLN A 168 10.41 8.45 4.62
N LEU A 169 9.49 7.55 4.92
CA LEU A 169 9.62 6.12 4.60
C LEU A 169 9.45 5.84 3.11
N TYR A 170 8.65 6.65 2.40
CA TYR A 170 8.31 6.45 0.99
C TYR A 170 9.52 6.22 0.07
N PRO A 171 10.57 7.07 0.02
CA PRO A 171 11.71 6.86 -0.88
C PRO A 171 12.50 5.57 -0.58
N TYR A 172 12.63 5.20 0.71
CA TYR A 172 13.25 3.93 1.10
C TYR A 172 12.46 2.75 0.55
N VAL A 173 11.17 2.69 0.87
CA VAL A 173 10.34 1.54 0.50
C VAL A 173 10.17 1.48 -1.02
N LYS A 174 9.95 2.61 -1.70
CA LYS A 174 9.74 2.64 -3.16
C LYS A 174 10.93 2.09 -3.93
N SER A 175 12.12 2.55 -3.59
CA SER A 175 13.34 2.08 -4.26
C SER A 175 13.64 0.61 -3.99
N LEU A 176 13.42 0.14 -2.76
CA LEU A 176 13.69 -1.26 -2.38
C LEU A 176 12.63 -2.24 -2.92
N VAL A 177 11.35 -1.84 -2.99
CA VAL A 177 10.30 -2.64 -3.63
C VAL A 177 10.59 -2.79 -5.13
N GLN A 178 10.90 -1.69 -5.83
CA GLN A 178 11.21 -1.73 -7.26
C GLN A 178 12.43 -2.59 -7.60
N ALA A 179 13.39 -2.69 -6.69
CA ALA A 179 14.59 -3.49 -6.85
C ALA A 179 14.47 -4.92 -6.29
N GLU A 180 13.32 -5.30 -5.74
CA GLU A 180 13.10 -6.59 -5.06
C GLU A 180 14.10 -6.84 -3.90
N LEU A 181 14.53 -5.78 -3.22
CA LEU A 181 15.51 -5.81 -2.13
C LEU A 181 14.88 -5.69 -0.74
N ILE A 182 13.57 -5.52 -0.64
CA ILE A 182 12.85 -5.51 0.64
C ILE A 182 12.30 -6.90 0.95
N GLY A 183 12.70 -7.47 2.08
CA GLY A 183 12.21 -8.77 2.52
C GLY A 183 10.77 -8.71 3.06
N GLU A 184 10.07 -9.84 3.02
CA GLU A 184 8.67 -9.96 3.50
C GLU A 184 8.51 -9.51 4.96
N GLN A 185 9.47 -9.86 5.83
CA GLN A 185 9.45 -9.43 7.23
C GLN A 185 9.54 -7.91 7.37
N ALA A 186 10.39 -7.26 6.57
CA ALA A 186 10.52 -5.80 6.56
C ALA A 186 9.23 -5.13 6.08
N CYS A 187 8.62 -5.64 5.00
CA CYS A 187 7.30 -5.22 4.52
C CYS A 187 6.24 -5.34 5.62
N ASN A 188 6.20 -6.48 6.31
CA ASN A 188 5.26 -6.72 7.41
C ASN A 188 5.47 -5.75 8.58
N SER A 189 6.72 -5.44 8.95
CA SER A 189 7.02 -4.45 9.99
C SER A 189 6.53 -3.06 9.61
N VAL A 190 6.75 -2.62 8.36
CA VAL A 190 6.23 -1.32 7.88
C VAL A 190 4.71 -1.30 7.88
N ILE A 191 4.05 -2.35 7.37
CA ILE A 191 2.59 -2.48 7.37
C ILE A 191 2.04 -2.38 8.80
N ASN A 192 2.57 -3.17 9.72
CA ASN A 192 2.10 -3.22 11.10
C ASN A 192 2.32 -1.87 11.81
N ASN A 193 3.47 -1.23 11.59
CA ASN A 193 3.73 0.11 12.13
C ASN A 193 2.69 1.13 11.65
N LEU A 194 2.40 1.13 10.34
CA LEU A 194 1.36 1.98 9.79
C LEU A 194 -0.02 1.62 10.39
N PHE A 195 -0.39 0.34 10.48
CA PHE A 195 -1.71 -0.02 11.01
C PHE A 195 -1.94 0.48 12.44
N ILE A 196 -0.93 0.38 13.31
CA ILE A 196 -0.99 0.86 14.70
C ILE A 196 -1.18 2.37 14.76
N ARG A 197 -0.54 3.11 13.85
CA ARG A 197 -0.55 4.58 13.83
C ARG A 197 -1.78 5.19 13.15
N GLN A 198 -2.63 4.38 12.52
CA GLN A 198 -3.85 4.90 11.89
C GLN A 198 -4.87 5.31 12.96
N GLY A 199 -5.29 6.57 12.94
CA GLY A 199 -6.35 7.10 13.79
C GLY A 199 -7.72 6.50 13.46
N GLU A 200 -8.68 6.68 14.38
CA GLU A 200 -10.06 6.22 14.19
C GLU A 200 -10.77 6.90 13.02
N ASP A 201 -10.38 8.14 12.70
CA ASP A 201 -10.84 8.90 11.54
C ASP A 201 -10.26 8.41 10.21
N GLY A 202 -9.33 7.44 10.25
CA GLY A 202 -8.66 6.84 9.10
C GLY A 202 -7.36 7.54 8.70
N GLY A 203 -6.98 8.64 9.35
CA GLY A 203 -5.77 9.40 9.05
C GLY A 203 -4.50 8.85 9.72
N TRP A 204 -3.34 9.25 9.20
CA TRP A 204 -2.01 9.02 9.80
C TRP A 204 -1.39 10.31 10.31
N GLY A 205 -2.18 11.13 11.00
CA GLY A 205 -1.82 12.49 11.38
C GLY A 205 -2.23 13.50 10.30
N GLY A 206 -1.25 14.03 9.56
CA GLY A 206 -1.49 15.03 8.51
C GLY A 206 -2.10 14.46 7.23
N LEU A 207 -2.63 15.33 6.38
CA LEU A 207 -3.15 14.95 5.05
C LEU A 207 -2.04 14.34 4.18
N LEU A 208 -0.86 14.98 4.11
CA LEU A 208 0.25 14.48 3.32
C LEU A 208 0.75 13.11 3.81
N ASP A 209 0.93 12.96 5.12
CA ASP A 209 1.33 11.68 5.71
C ASP A 209 0.30 10.58 5.46
N THR A 210 -1.00 10.92 5.49
CA THR A 210 -2.07 9.98 5.15
C THR A 210 -1.98 9.54 3.69
N LEU A 211 -1.75 10.46 2.77
CA LEU A 211 -1.58 10.13 1.36
C LEU A 211 -0.34 9.25 1.13
N TYR A 212 0.82 9.60 1.71
CA TYR A 212 2.00 8.74 1.59
C TYR A 212 1.84 7.38 2.29
N ALA A 213 1.11 7.29 3.40
CA ALA A 213 0.78 6.01 4.02
C ALA A 213 -0.08 5.13 3.10
N VAL A 214 -1.08 5.72 2.44
CA VAL A 214 -1.87 5.05 1.40
C VAL A 214 -0.96 4.52 0.30
N ARG A 215 -0.10 5.37 -0.28
CA ARG A 215 0.79 4.98 -1.38
C ARG A 215 1.78 3.89 -0.96
N LEU A 216 2.35 3.97 0.25
CA LEU A 216 3.21 2.94 0.84
C LEU A 216 2.48 1.59 0.92
N LEU A 217 1.29 1.57 1.52
CA LEU A 217 0.52 0.34 1.68
C LEU A 217 0.09 -0.26 0.34
N THR A 218 -0.33 0.60 -0.60
CA THR A 218 -0.69 0.19 -1.97
C THR A 218 0.47 -0.53 -2.65
N MET A 219 1.67 0.04 -2.57
CA MET A 219 2.87 -0.47 -3.21
C MET A 219 3.41 -1.75 -2.54
N ILE A 220 3.35 -1.84 -1.20
CA ILE A 220 3.87 -3.01 -0.48
C ILE A 220 2.93 -4.20 -0.65
N ASN A 221 1.65 -4.05 -0.24
CA ASN A 221 0.71 -5.16 -0.21
C ASN A 221 -0.74 -4.69 -0.10
N THR A 222 -1.32 -4.29 -1.24
CA THR A 222 -2.75 -3.89 -1.33
C THR A 222 -3.67 -5.01 -0.87
N LEU A 223 -3.33 -6.27 -1.13
CA LEU A 223 -4.11 -7.45 -0.74
C LEU A 223 -4.38 -7.45 0.78
N VAL A 224 -3.35 -7.19 1.58
CA VAL A 224 -3.44 -7.16 3.05
C VAL A 224 -4.01 -5.83 3.57
N ALA A 225 -3.65 -4.70 2.94
CA ALA A 225 -3.91 -3.37 3.47
C ALA A 225 -5.18 -2.68 2.94
N GLY A 226 -5.95 -3.32 2.06
CA GLY A 226 -7.09 -2.72 1.35
C GLY A 226 -8.05 -1.90 2.23
N GLU A 227 -8.52 -2.44 3.35
CA GLU A 227 -9.44 -1.69 4.24
C GLU A 227 -8.79 -0.45 4.87
N ARG A 228 -7.51 -0.54 5.21
CA ARG A 228 -6.74 0.56 5.80
C ARG A 228 -6.49 1.66 4.76
N ILE A 229 -6.17 1.27 3.52
CA ILE A 229 -6.04 2.16 2.37
C ILE A 229 -7.36 2.90 2.11
N LYS A 230 -8.49 2.17 2.04
CA LYS A 230 -9.83 2.76 1.85
C LYS A 230 -10.17 3.79 2.93
N LYS A 231 -9.88 3.50 4.21
CA LYS A 231 -10.07 4.46 5.29
C LYS A 231 -9.21 5.72 5.11
N GLY A 232 -7.94 5.57 4.73
CA GLY A 232 -7.06 6.70 4.42
C GLY A 232 -7.55 7.57 3.25
N LEU A 233 -8.02 6.94 2.18
CA LEU A 233 -8.60 7.64 1.04
C LEU A 233 -9.89 8.39 1.41
N ARG A 234 -10.76 7.78 2.22
CA ARG A 234 -11.97 8.43 2.75
C ARG A 234 -11.63 9.61 3.67
N TYR A 235 -10.59 9.48 4.50
CA TYR A 235 -10.09 10.58 5.30
C TYR A 235 -9.68 11.76 4.41
N ALA A 236 -8.86 11.52 3.39
CA ALA A 236 -8.45 12.58 2.45
C ALA A 236 -9.65 13.17 1.71
N GLN A 237 -10.57 12.33 1.24
CA GLN A 237 -11.80 12.74 0.58
C GLN A 237 -12.68 13.65 1.46
N SER A 238 -12.75 13.39 2.77
CA SER A 238 -13.50 14.23 3.72
C SER A 238 -12.95 15.66 3.85
N LYS A 239 -11.73 15.90 3.36
CA LYS A 239 -11.08 17.22 3.35
C LYS A 239 -11.24 17.94 2.01
N LEU A 240 -11.82 17.28 0.98
CA LEU A 240 -12.06 17.91 -0.31
C LEU A 240 -13.07 19.04 -0.19
N LYS A 241 -12.77 20.15 -0.85
CA LYS A 241 -13.69 21.26 -1.07
C LYS A 241 -14.64 20.92 -2.22
N GLU A 242 -15.73 21.69 -2.32
CA GLU A 242 -16.75 21.50 -3.37
C GLU A 242 -16.19 21.60 -4.79
N ASP A 243 -15.12 22.37 -4.97
CA ASP A 243 -14.41 22.55 -6.24
C ASP A 243 -13.50 21.37 -6.62
N GLY A 244 -13.37 20.37 -5.75
CA GLY A 244 -12.54 19.18 -5.96
C GLY A 244 -11.09 19.33 -5.48
N SER A 245 -10.74 20.41 -4.79
CA SER A 245 -9.39 20.65 -4.28
C SER A 245 -9.21 20.30 -2.81
N LEU A 246 -7.96 20.06 -2.39
CA LEU A 246 -7.56 19.96 -0.99
C LEU A 246 -6.99 21.28 -0.44
N GLY A 247 -7.10 22.37 -1.21
CA GLY A 247 -6.65 23.71 -0.83
C GLY A 247 -5.30 24.13 -1.41
N ASP A 248 -4.44 23.19 -1.77
CA ASP A 248 -3.19 23.45 -2.50
C ASP A 248 -2.96 22.44 -3.62
N LEU A 249 -2.14 22.83 -4.59
CA LEU A 249 -1.94 22.08 -5.84
C LEU A 249 -1.26 20.73 -5.58
N LYS A 250 -0.22 20.69 -4.74
CA LYS A 250 0.56 19.48 -4.45
C LYS A 250 -0.30 18.42 -3.76
N HIS A 251 -0.99 18.74 -2.68
CA HIS A 251 -1.82 17.77 -1.96
C HIS A 251 -2.97 17.28 -2.84
N THR A 252 -3.58 18.18 -3.62
CA THR A 252 -4.65 17.81 -4.57
C THR A 252 -4.15 16.83 -5.63
N ALA A 253 -2.95 17.07 -6.18
CA ALA A 253 -2.33 16.18 -7.15
C ALA A 253 -1.92 14.83 -6.52
N ILE A 254 -1.27 14.83 -5.35
CA ILE A 254 -0.88 13.60 -4.65
C ILE A 254 -2.12 12.78 -4.27
N TYR A 255 -3.24 13.41 -3.92
CA TYR A 255 -4.50 12.71 -3.67
C TYR A 255 -4.99 11.96 -4.92
N ALA A 256 -5.01 12.62 -6.07
CA ALA A 256 -5.38 11.99 -7.33
C ALA A 256 -4.43 10.84 -7.69
N ILE A 257 -3.11 11.05 -7.58
CA ILE A 257 -2.08 10.02 -7.81
C ILE A 257 -2.31 8.81 -6.90
N SER A 258 -2.50 9.04 -5.61
CA SER A 258 -2.74 7.97 -4.62
C SER A 258 -3.96 7.14 -4.97
N HIS A 259 -5.04 7.79 -5.44
CA HIS A 259 -6.23 7.10 -5.90
C HIS A 259 -5.95 6.24 -7.13
N TYR A 260 -5.25 6.76 -8.13
CA TYR A 260 -4.92 6.00 -9.34
C TYR A 260 -3.99 4.82 -9.08
N GLU A 261 -2.98 5.00 -8.22
CA GLU A 261 -2.11 3.91 -7.78
C GLU A 261 -2.92 2.79 -7.12
N TYR A 262 -3.86 3.15 -6.22
CA TYR A 262 -4.74 2.18 -5.58
C TYR A 262 -5.69 1.50 -6.58
N MET A 263 -6.30 2.25 -7.50
CA MET A 263 -7.17 1.68 -8.54
C MET A 263 -6.43 0.71 -9.46
N ALA A 264 -5.18 1.01 -9.81
CA ALA A 264 -4.34 0.12 -10.61
C ALA A 264 -4.00 -1.19 -9.87
N ALA A 265 -3.88 -1.14 -8.54
CA ALA A 265 -3.67 -2.31 -7.69
C ALA A 265 -4.99 -3.04 -7.30
N GLY A 266 -6.15 -2.42 -7.51
CA GLY A 266 -7.44 -2.74 -6.87
C GLY A 266 -8.19 -3.97 -7.40
N SER A 267 -7.65 -4.75 -8.35
CA SER A 267 -8.27 -6.01 -8.80
C SER A 267 -8.47 -7.02 -7.66
N VAL A 268 -7.71 -6.85 -6.57
CA VAL A 268 -7.74 -7.72 -5.40
C VAL A 268 -8.95 -7.47 -4.49
N ASP A 269 -9.45 -6.25 -4.37
CA ASP A 269 -10.55 -5.94 -3.44
C ASP A 269 -11.89 -6.53 -3.89
N GLN A 270 -12.12 -6.61 -5.20
CA GLN A 270 -13.28 -7.28 -5.79
C GLN A 270 -13.35 -8.77 -5.39
N SER A 271 -12.19 -9.40 -5.18
CA SER A 271 -12.09 -10.79 -4.74
C SER A 271 -12.54 -10.98 -3.29
N PHE A 272 -12.62 -9.93 -2.45
CA PHE A 272 -13.16 -9.99 -1.09
C PHE A 272 -14.63 -9.57 -1.00
N GLU A 273 -15.13 -8.78 -1.95
CA GLU A 273 -16.48 -8.20 -1.95
C GLU A 273 -17.58 -9.05 -2.62
N SER A 274 -17.22 -10.16 -3.27
CA SER A 274 -18.16 -11.03 -4.01
C SER A 274 -18.42 -12.39 -3.34
N ASN A 275 -19.43 -13.17 -3.76
CA ASN A 275 -19.47 -14.61 -3.45
C ASN A 275 -18.55 -15.37 -4.41
N GLY A 276 -17.94 -16.48 -3.99
CA GLY A 276 -17.14 -17.27 -4.93
C GLY A 276 -16.28 -18.38 -4.32
N ILE A 277 -15.53 -19.05 -5.20
CA ILE A 277 -14.54 -20.06 -4.83
C ILE A 277 -13.15 -19.44 -4.99
N LEU A 278 -12.38 -19.42 -3.91
CA LEU A 278 -10.97 -19.06 -3.90
C LEU A 278 -10.15 -20.32 -4.18
N ILE A 279 -9.28 -20.27 -5.17
CA ILE A 279 -8.37 -21.35 -5.55
C ILE A 279 -6.95 -20.81 -5.68
N ASN A 280 -5.97 -21.70 -5.69
CA ASN A 280 -4.59 -21.36 -6.03
C ASN A 280 -4.48 -21.06 -7.54
N THR A 281 -4.65 -19.79 -7.93
CA THR A 281 -4.35 -19.31 -9.29
C THR A 281 -2.96 -18.66 -9.36
N SER A 282 -2.52 -18.32 -10.58
CA SER A 282 -1.22 -17.69 -10.83
C SER A 282 -1.02 -16.33 -10.17
N THR A 283 -2.09 -15.65 -9.71
CA THR A 283 -1.99 -14.28 -9.20
C THR A 283 -1.81 -14.24 -7.67
N TYR A 284 -2.53 -15.07 -6.91
CA TYR A 284 -2.37 -15.19 -5.45
C TYR A 284 -2.71 -16.61 -5.00
N ASN A 285 -1.93 -17.14 -4.05
CA ASN A 285 -2.25 -18.43 -3.46
C ASN A 285 -3.32 -18.27 -2.35
N LEU A 286 -4.08 -19.32 -2.09
CA LEU A 286 -5.16 -19.37 -1.11
C LEU A 286 -4.66 -18.95 0.28
N LYS A 287 -3.44 -19.37 0.65
CA LYS A 287 -2.82 -18.99 1.91
C LYS A 287 -2.70 -17.47 2.08
N GLN A 288 -2.19 -16.76 1.06
CA GLN A 288 -2.07 -15.31 1.05
C GLN A 288 -3.44 -14.64 1.14
N LEU A 289 -4.45 -15.16 0.43
CA LEU A 289 -5.81 -14.64 0.48
C LEU A 289 -6.43 -14.77 1.86
N LEU A 290 -6.20 -15.90 2.57
CA LEU A 290 -6.70 -16.11 3.92
C LEU A 290 -5.97 -15.23 4.95
N ILE A 291 -4.65 -15.10 4.85
CA ILE A 291 -3.87 -14.16 5.68
C ILE A 291 -4.40 -12.73 5.51
N ALA A 292 -4.67 -12.34 4.27
CA ALA A 292 -5.24 -11.04 3.97
C ALA A 292 -6.66 -10.88 4.51
N ALA A 293 -7.51 -11.91 4.40
CA ALA A 293 -8.85 -11.92 4.98
C ALA A 293 -8.80 -11.65 6.49
N ILE A 294 -7.89 -12.31 7.19
CA ILE A 294 -7.67 -12.16 8.63
C ILE A 294 -7.20 -10.74 8.96
N ARG A 295 -6.18 -10.23 8.27
CA ARG A 295 -5.63 -8.89 8.54
C ARG A 295 -6.59 -7.75 8.18
N ARG A 296 -7.58 -8.01 7.33
CA ARG A 296 -8.64 -7.06 7.00
C ARG A 296 -9.82 -7.10 7.98
N ALA A 297 -9.85 -8.05 8.91
CA ALA A 297 -10.92 -8.14 9.91
C ALA A 297 -11.00 -6.86 10.75
N GLN A 298 -12.21 -6.34 10.95
CA GLN A 298 -12.43 -5.07 11.65
C GLN A 298 -13.07 -5.23 13.03
N THR A 299 -13.97 -6.18 13.18
CA THR A 299 -14.87 -6.27 14.34
C THR A 299 -14.87 -7.66 14.97
N ASN A 300 -15.13 -8.69 14.18
CA ASN A 300 -15.34 -10.04 14.69
C ASN A 300 -14.61 -11.06 13.84
N PHE A 301 -13.89 -11.95 14.50
CA PHE A 301 -13.28 -13.12 13.92
C PHE A 301 -13.71 -14.36 14.70
N LEU A 302 -14.26 -15.36 14.01
CA LEU A 302 -14.49 -16.68 14.57
C LEU A 302 -13.82 -17.70 13.66
N SER A 303 -13.06 -18.63 14.22
CA SER A 303 -12.50 -19.74 13.44
C SER A 303 -12.66 -21.05 14.18
N VAL A 304 -12.87 -22.11 13.41
CA VAL A 304 -12.97 -23.48 13.89
C VAL A 304 -11.75 -24.26 13.39
N ASN A 305 -11.04 -24.90 14.32
CA ASN A 305 -9.94 -25.82 14.05
C ASN A 305 -8.74 -25.25 13.27
N ILE A 306 -8.39 -23.96 13.42
CA ILE A 306 -7.20 -23.34 12.80
C ILE A 306 -5.89 -24.07 13.17
N ARG A 307 -5.13 -24.53 12.16
CA ARG A 307 -3.88 -25.30 12.34
C ARG A 307 -2.62 -24.60 11.82
N SER A 308 -2.75 -23.76 10.79
CA SER A 308 -1.61 -23.05 10.20
C SER A 308 -1.07 -22.03 11.19
N THR A 309 0.23 -22.14 11.48
CA THR A 309 0.95 -21.20 12.33
C THR A 309 0.89 -19.79 11.74
N GLN A 310 1.00 -19.65 10.42
CA GLN A 310 0.95 -18.34 9.76
C GLN A 310 -0.42 -17.67 9.82
N LEU A 311 -1.51 -18.43 9.74
CA LEU A 311 -2.86 -17.87 9.93
C LEU A 311 -3.07 -17.43 11.38
N VAL A 312 -2.53 -18.17 12.34
CA VAL A 312 -2.55 -17.80 13.77
C VAL A 312 -1.74 -16.54 14.02
N GLU A 313 -0.53 -16.43 13.49
CA GLU A 313 0.31 -15.22 13.58
C GLU A 313 -0.38 -14.02 12.93
N ALA A 314 -1.01 -14.22 11.76
CA ALA A 314 -1.81 -13.18 11.11
C ALA A 314 -2.97 -12.70 11.99
N LEU A 315 -3.64 -13.60 12.71
CA LEU A 315 -4.72 -13.26 13.63
C LEU A 315 -4.22 -12.48 14.85
N LEU A 316 -3.13 -12.94 15.48
CA LEU A 316 -2.53 -12.25 16.62
C LEU A 316 -2.10 -10.83 16.22
N SER A 317 -1.44 -10.71 15.08
CA SER A 317 -1.09 -9.41 14.47
C SER A 317 -2.33 -8.55 14.21
N ALA A 318 -3.44 -9.13 13.73
CA ALA A 318 -4.67 -8.40 13.49
C ALA A 318 -5.30 -7.87 14.79
N LEU A 319 -5.29 -8.67 15.86
CA LEU A 319 -5.82 -8.31 17.19
C LEU A 319 -5.04 -7.18 17.87
N GLU A 320 -3.72 -7.16 17.66
CA GLU A 320 -2.83 -6.10 18.15
C GLU A 320 -3.06 -4.78 17.38
N THR A 321 -3.19 -4.87 16.06
CA THR A 321 -3.26 -3.70 15.17
C THR A 321 -4.68 -3.14 14.99
N THR A 322 -5.72 -3.89 15.39
CA THR A 322 -7.13 -3.50 15.22
C THR A 322 -7.83 -3.45 16.58
N PRO A 323 -8.00 -2.25 17.16
CA PRO A 323 -8.53 -2.09 18.52
C PRO A 323 -9.88 -2.77 18.75
N GLN A 324 -10.80 -2.67 17.80
CA GLN A 324 -12.17 -3.16 17.89
C GLN A 324 -12.34 -4.65 17.56
N LEU A 325 -11.29 -5.32 17.10
CA LEU A 325 -11.37 -6.73 16.70
C LEU A 325 -11.42 -7.64 17.93
N GLU A 326 -12.49 -8.42 18.05
CA GLU A 326 -12.55 -9.57 18.95
C GLU A 326 -12.42 -10.88 18.15
N ALA A 327 -11.74 -11.86 18.72
CA ALA A 327 -11.56 -13.18 18.11
C ALA A 327 -12.04 -14.31 19.03
N THR A 328 -12.67 -15.31 18.43
CA THR A 328 -13.00 -16.59 19.08
C THR A 328 -12.42 -17.74 18.26
N LEU A 329 -11.62 -18.59 18.89
CA LEU A 329 -11.10 -19.82 18.29
C LEU A 329 -11.76 -21.01 18.96
N VAL A 330 -12.41 -21.85 18.15
CA VAL A 330 -13.06 -23.08 18.58
C VAL A 330 -12.18 -24.26 18.17
N TYR A 331 -11.72 -25.03 19.15
CA TYR A 331 -10.96 -26.25 18.94
C TYR A 331 -11.82 -27.47 19.29
N THR A 332 -11.61 -28.57 18.58
CA THR A 332 -12.28 -29.85 18.87
C THR A 332 -11.36 -30.77 19.68
N GLU A 333 -11.93 -31.67 20.50
CA GLU A 333 -11.16 -32.56 21.40
C GLU A 333 -10.07 -33.39 20.69
N LYS A 334 -10.22 -33.66 19.39
CA LYS A 334 -9.24 -34.41 18.59
C LYS A 334 -8.00 -33.58 18.20
N LEU A 335 -7.94 -32.30 18.53
CA LEU A 335 -6.79 -31.42 18.28
C LEU A 335 -5.89 -31.38 19.52
N GLU A 336 -4.93 -32.30 19.56
CA GLU A 336 -4.04 -32.55 20.70
C GLU A 336 -3.08 -31.39 21.07
N SER A 337 -3.03 -30.29 20.31
CA SER A 337 -2.28 -29.11 20.77
C SER A 337 -2.76 -27.78 20.18
N ILE A 338 -3.23 -26.90 21.07
CA ILE A 338 -3.35 -25.47 20.80
C ILE A 338 -1.92 -24.91 20.58
N PRO A 339 -1.65 -24.17 19.50
CA PRO A 339 -0.37 -23.49 19.29
C PRO A 339 0.07 -22.72 20.55
N SER A 340 1.33 -22.86 20.95
CA SER A 340 1.86 -22.24 22.18
C SER A 340 1.73 -20.71 22.16
N SER A 341 1.82 -20.09 20.99
CA SER A 341 1.60 -18.65 20.76
C SER A 341 0.22 -18.17 21.19
N LEU A 342 -0.79 -19.04 21.21
CA LEU A 342 -2.16 -18.72 21.63
C LEU A 342 -2.42 -18.91 23.12
N LYS A 343 -1.46 -19.48 23.86
CA LYS A 343 -1.59 -19.70 25.32
C LYS A 343 -1.22 -18.46 26.15
N GLN A 344 -0.73 -17.39 25.51
CA GLN A 344 -0.50 -16.13 26.18
C GLN A 344 -1.84 -15.41 26.43
N PRO A 345 -2.04 -14.76 27.58
CA PRO A 345 -3.29 -14.08 27.88
C PRO A 345 -3.51 -12.90 26.93
N ASN A 346 -4.47 -13.04 26.01
CA ASN A 346 -4.97 -11.95 25.17
C ASN A 346 -6.45 -11.76 25.49
N GLN A 347 -6.79 -10.60 26.08
CA GLN A 347 -8.17 -10.30 26.50
C GLN A 347 -9.17 -10.28 25.33
N LYS A 348 -8.69 -10.07 24.10
CA LYS A 348 -9.51 -10.03 22.87
C LYS A 348 -9.66 -11.39 22.19
N LEU A 349 -8.93 -12.42 22.66
CA LEU A 349 -8.97 -13.76 22.10
C LEU A 349 -9.64 -14.73 23.09
N LYS A 350 -10.77 -15.30 22.68
CA LYS A 350 -11.48 -16.33 23.44
C LYS A 350 -11.17 -17.71 22.84
N LEU A 351 -10.69 -18.63 23.65
CA LEU A 351 -10.49 -20.03 23.25
C LEU A 351 -11.65 -20.86 23.78
N ARG A 352 -12.25 -21.69 22.92
CA ARG A 352 -13.36 -22.58 23.28
C ARG A 352 -13.09 -24.01 22.81
N LEU A 353 -13.58 -24.97 23.57
CA LEU A 353 -13.56 -26.38 23.22
C LEU A 353 -14.95 -26.81 22.74
N ALA A 354 -15.01 -27.48 21.60
CA ALA A 354 -16.20 -28.14 21.08
C ALA A 354 -16.06 -29.66 21.24
N HIS A 355 -17.10 -30.28 21.79
CA HIS A 355 -17.17 -31.72 22.06
C HIS A 355 -17.69 -32.52 20.84
N SER A 356 -17.98 -31.84 19.73
CA SER A 356 -18.40 -32.42 18.45
C SER A 356 -17.32 -32.24 17.39
N ALA A 357 -17.29 -33.13 16.39
CA ALA A 357 -16.45 -32.95 15.22
C ALA A 357 -17.02 -31.80 14.37
N LEU A 358 -16.24 -30.73 14.22
CA LEU A 358 -16.62 -29.56 13.43
C LEU A 358 -15.69 -29.41 12.23
N GLU A 359 -16.28 -29.11 11.09
CA GLU A 359 -15.52 -28.81 9.89
C GLU A 359 -14.79 -27.45 10.03
N PRO A 360 -13.53 -27.36 9.55
CA PRO A 360 -12.82 -26.12 9.32
C PRO A 360 -13.65 -25.01 8.65
N LEU A 361 -13.81 -23.89 9.34
CA LEU A 361 -14.41 -22.68 8.78
C LEU A 361 -13.91 -21.42 9.50
N MET A 362 -14.06 -20.27 8.84
CA MET A 362 -13.84 -18.95 9.40
C MET A 362 -15.05 -18.05 9.14
N VAL A 363 -15.41 -17.24 10.13
CA VAL A 363 -16.37 -16.15 10.00
C VAL A 363 -15.64 -14.85 10.32
N ILE A 364 -15.55 -13.95 9.34
CA ILE A 364 -14.80 -12.68 9.45
C ILE A 364 -15.71 -11.51 9.11
N ASP A 365 -16.02 -10.64 10.06
CA ASP A 365 -16.95 -9.51 9.89
C ASP A 365 -18.25 -9.91 9.17
N LYS A 366 -18.90 -10.99 9.64
CA LYS A 366 -20.12 -11.56 9.03
C LYS A 366 -19.95 -12.13 7.62
N ARG A 367 -18.72 -12.42 7.20
CA ARG A 367 -18.39 -13.16 5.97
C ARG A 367 -18.01 -14.59 6.32
N LEU A 368 -18.69 -15.57 5.74
CA LEU A 368 -18.39 -16.97 5.96
C LEU A 368 -17.39 -17.47 4.92
N ILE A 369 -16.31 -18.11 5.38
CA ILE A 369 -15.30 -18.76 4.55
C ILE A 369 -15.21 -20.22 5.00
N ILE A 370 -15.56 -21.15 4.11
CA ILE A 370 -15.54 -22.59 4.37
C ILE A 370 -14.37 -23.20 3.60
N PHE A 371 -13.45 -23.90 4.27
CA PHE A 371 -12.24 -24.39 3.63
C PHE A 371 -11.53 -25.47 4.44
N ALA A 372 -10.96 -26.47 3.74
CA ALA A 372 -10.11 -27.50 4.32
C ALA A 372 -9.04 -27.93 3.31
N PRO A 373 -7.82 -28.35 3.75
CA PRO A 373 -7.31 -28.42 5.14
C PRO A 373 -6.66 -27.10 5.61
N LEU A 374 -6.39 -27.01 6.92
CA LEU A 374 -5.87 -25.81 7.60
C LEU A 374 -4.37 -25.84 7.91
N ASP A 375 -3.61 -26.84 7.44
CA ASP A 375 -2.16 -26.90 7.60
C ASP A 375 -1.41 -26.17 6.46
N ASP A 376 -0.16 -25.80 6.71
CA ASP A 376 0.62 -24.96 5.80
C ASP A 376 0.93 -25.63 4.45
N GLU A 377 1.10 -26.95 4.43
CA GLU A 377 1.39 -27.72 3.23
C GLU A 377 0.16 -27.82 2.32
N ALA A 378 -1.01 -28.11 2.89
CA ALA A 378 -2.24 -28.26 2.13
C ALA A 378 -2.77 -26.93 1.58
N LEU A 379 -2.63 -25.82 2.34
CA LEU A 379 -3.02 -24.48 1.87
C LEU A 379 -2.21 -24.03 0.63
N SER A 380 -1.00 -24.58 0.48
CA SER A 380 -0.12 -24.31 -0.66
C SER A 380 -0.40 -25.23 -1.87
N SER A 381 -1.29 -26.22 -1.72
CA SER A 381 -1.60 -27.20 -2.77
C SER A 381 -2.55 -26.63 -3.83
N PRO A 382 -2.31 -26.80 -5.14
CA PRO A 382 -3.22 -26.35 -6.20
C PRO A 382 -4.60 -27.01 -6.16
N LYS A 383 -4.77 -28.08 -5.37
CA LYS A 383 -6.04 -28.78 -5.16
C LYS A 383 -6.88 -28.20 -4.01
N CYS A 384 -6.32 -27.29 -3.21
CA CYS A 384 -7.03 -26.65 -2.11
C CYS A 384 -7.88 -25.48 -2.62
N PHE A 385 -9.09 -25.36 -2.06
CA PHE A 385 -10.00 -24.26 -2.35
C PHE A 385 -10.74 -23.83 -1.09
N ALA A 386 -11.22 -22.59 -1.09
CA ALA A 386 -12.13 -22.07 -0.08
C ALA A 386 -13.40 -21.55 -0.75
N VAL A 387 -14.56 -21.77 -0.13
CA VAL A 387 -15.83 -21.19 -0.56
C VAL A 387 -16.12 -19.98 0.31
N LYS A 388 -16.28 -18.82 -0.32
CA LYS A 388 -16.59 -17.56 0.34
C LYS A 388 -18.05 -17.19 0.11
N ILE A 389 -18.75 -16.93 1.20
CA ILE A 389 -20.16 -16.59 1.25
C ILE A 389 -20.33 -15.29 2.06
N LEU A 390 -20.71 -14.24 1.34
CA LEU A 390 -21.12 -12.93 1.81
C LEU A 390 -22.65 -12.94 2.04
N ASP A 391 -23.07 -13.64 3.10
CA ASP A 391 -24.44 -13.60 3.61
C ASP A 391 -24.37 -13.37 5.13
N PRO A 392 -24.63 -12.13 5.59
CA PRO A 392 -24.56 -11.79 7.00
C PRO A 392 -25.50 -12.62 7.88
N ASN A 393 -26.70 -12.97 7.37
CA ASN A 393 -27.67 -13.75 8.12
C ASN A 393 -27.20 -15.20 8.29
N LEU A 394 -26.61 -15.77 7.24
CA LEU A 394 -26.01 -17.10 7.32
C LEU A 394 -24.83 -17.10 8.30
N ALA A 395 -23.93 -16.12 8.19
CA ALA A 395 -22.79 -15.99 9.09
C ALA A 395 -23.22 -15.86 10.55
N GLU A 396 -24.23 -15.04 10.84
CA GLU A 396 -24.79 -14.89 12.19
C GLU A 396 -25.40 -16.21 12.71
N LYS A 397 -26.20 -16.91 11.89
CA LYS A 397 -26.76 -18.22 12.27
C LYS A 397 -25.68 -19.26 12.55
N ILE A 398 -24.59 -19.29 11.76
CA ILE A 398 -23.46 -20.19 12.00
C ILE A 398 -22.78 -19.86 13.34
N VAL A 399 -22.57 -18.58 13.63
CA VAL A 399 -21.99 -18.13 14.92
C VAL A 399 -22.90 -18.55 16.08
N GLU A 400 -24.21 -18.36 15.99
CA GLU A 400 -25.17 -18.79 17.02
C GLU A 400 -25.15 -20.31 17.26
N LEU A 401 -25.08 -21.11 16.19
CA LEU A 401 -25.01 -22.56 16.29
C LEU A 401 -23.71 -23.02 16.97
N LEU A 402 -22.58 -22.41 16.62
CA LEU A 402 -21.29 -22.72 17.22
C LEU A 402 -21.22 -22.29 18.70
N ASN A 403 -21.82 -21.16 19.06
CA ASN A 403 -21.95 -20.75 20.45
C ASN A 403 -22.74 -21.77 21.27
N LYS A 404 -23.90 -22.24 20.78
CA LYS A 404 -24.70 -23.27 21.46
C LYS A 404 -23.95 -24.59 21.67
N GLN A 405 -23.10 -24.98 20.72
CA GLN A 405 -22.30 -26.21 20.83
C GLN A 405 -21.09 -26.10 21.77
N THR A 406 -20.72 -24.88 22.17
CA THR A 406 -19.61 -24.60 23.08
C THR A 406 -20.05 -24.18 24.48
N GLU A 407 -21.32 -23.79 24.66
CA GLU A 407 -21.92 -23.38 25.95
C GLU A 407 -22.61 -24.53 26.73
N GLN A 408 -22.78 -25.71 26.12
CA GLN A 408 -23.23 -26.91 26.84
C GLN A 408 -22.10 -27.41 27.76
N THR A 409 -22.08 -26.87 28.98
CA THR A 409 -21.27 -27.31 30.11
C THR A 409 -22.13 -28.01 31.14
#